data_AF-A0A9D4AJA8-F1
#
_entry.id   AF-A0A9D4AJA8-F1
#
_cell.length_a   1.000
_cell.length_b   1.000
_cell.length_c   1.000
_cell.angle_alpha   90.00
_cell.angle_beta   90.00
_cell.angle_gamma   90.00
#
_symmetry.space_group_name_H-M   'P 1'
#
loop_
_entity.id
_entity.type
_entity.pdbx_description
1 polymer ?
#
loop_
_entity_poly.entity_id
_entity_poly.type
_entity_poly.pdbx_seq_one_letter_code
_entity_poly.pdbx_strand_id
1 'polypeptide(L)'
;MSKPFHFEAKWCLNSSFEDTLRRFWATHSDRLPAKLINVGLHLQQWSRSRFHEEKRSRLKLEQRLSALIDQDPTGKVLAKILKVQLGLNLEADKEKVYLSQRARVNWLQNGDRNTSFFHKATVAHHNCNRILGLEDESGQWVSNPDDMIRVVMKHFGDLFMASDSGGDDRVLNLVENRISSSMNENLLKTFTKDEIWLAVKSMSPLKAPGIDGYPALFYQQYWHIIGDEVTHFCLEVLNGRVEFGEINKTHLVLIPKVDKPKNLSQFRPISLCNVLYKIIAKVLVNRMSPYLDGCIDEAQGAFIPGRQISDNTLIAYEVQFSLKMKKKGKK
;
A
#
# COMPACT_ATOMS: atom_id res chain seq x y z
N MET A 1 -9.69 -4.08 -22.12
CA MET A 1 -8.42 -4.15 -21.35
C MET A 1 -8.44 -5.36 -20.44
N SER A 2 -7.37 -6.16 -20.42
CA SER A 2 -7.17 -7.26 -19.46
C SER A 2 -7.17 -6.70 -18.03
N LYS A 3 -7.77 -7.43 -17.08
CA LYS A 3 -7.79 -7.04 -15.66
C LYS A 3 -6.34 -7.02 -15.13
N PRO A 4 -5.85 -5.91 -14.54
CA PRO A 4 -4.50 -5.85 -14.00
C PRO A 4 -4.30 -6.88 -12.90
N PHE A 5 -3.09 -7.40 -12.80
CA PHE A 5 -2.72 -8.35 -11.75
C PHE A 5 -2.83 -7.69 -10.37
N HIS A 6 -3.32 -8.45 -9.40
CA HIS A 6 -3.33 -8.07 -8.00
C HIS A 6 -3.12 -9.32 -7.16
N PHE A 7 -2.12 -9.29 -6.29
CA PHE A 7 -1.87 -10.38 -5.37
C PHE A 7 -3.01 -10.51 -4.37
N GLU A 8 -3.55 -11.72 -4.19
CA GLU A 8 -4.58 -11.98 -3.19
C GLU A 8 -3.96 -12.63 -1.96
N ALA A 9 -4.11 -11.98 -0.80
CA ALA A 9 -3.53 -12.46 0.46
C ALA A 9 -4.02 -13.85 0.87
N LYS A 10 -5.20 -14.28 0.39
CA LYS A 10 -5.70 -15.65 0.61
C LYS A 10 -4.80 -16.73 -0.02
N TRP A 11 -4.00 -16.41 -1.03
CA TRP A 11 -3.07 -17.36 -1.64
C TRP A 11 -2.02 -17.83 -0.64
N CYS A 12 -1.68 -17.00 0.34
CA CYS A 12 -0.78 -17.32 1.45
C CYS A 12 -1.30 -18.42 2.38
N LEU A 13 -2.59 -18.71 2.36
CA LEU A 13 -3.22 -19.79 3.13
C LEU A 13 -3.26 -21.12 2.34
N ASN A 14 -2.78 -21.14 1.10
CA ASN A 14 -2.72 -22.34 0.27
C ASN A 14 -1.34 -22.99 0.41
N SER A 15 -1.30 -24.23 0.89
CA SER A 15 -0.06 -24.96 1.13
C SER A 15 0.81 -25.16 -0.12
N SER A 16 0.19 -25.24 -1.31
CA SER A 16 0.90 -25.41 -2.59
C SER A 16 1.42 -24.10 -3.19
N PHE A 17 1.07 -22.95 -2.60
CA PHE A 17 1.40 -21.65 -3.17
C PHE A 17 2.90 -21.39 -3.12
N GLU A 18 3.55 -21.71 -2.00
CA GLU A 18 4.99 -21.47 -1.84
C GLU A 18 5.81 -22.26 -2.88
N ASP A 19 5.54 -23.54 -3.06
CA ASP A 19 6.20 -24.38 -4.08
C ASP A 19 5.94 -23.87 -5.50
N THR A 20 4.73 -23.36 -5.74
CA THR A 20 4.38 -22.77 -7.04
C THR A 20 5.15 -21.48 -7.28
N LEU A 21 5.24 -20.62 -6.27
CA LEU A 21 6.03 -19.39 -6.32
C LEU A 21 7.52 -19.70 -6.56
N ARG A 22 8.10 -20.66 -5.83
CA ARG A 22 9.50 -21.09 -6.03
C ARG A 22 9.77 -21.52 -7.46
N ARG A 23 8.89 -22.36 -8.02
CA ARG A 23 9.01 -22.81 -9.41
C ARG A 23 8.96 -21.64 -10.39
N PHE A 24 7.94 -20.79 -10.29
CA PHE A 24 7.81 -19.63 -11.18
C PHE A 24 8.94 -18.62 -11.00
N TRP A 25 9.46 -18.46 -9.78
CA TRP A 25 10.58 -17.58 -9.53
C TRP A 25 11.88 -18.11 -10.15
N ALA A 26 12.13 -19.42 -10.05
CA ALA A 26 13.32 -20.05 -10.61
C ALA A 26 13.33 -20.12 -12.15
N THR A 27 12.16 -20.14 -12.81
CA THR A 27 12.07 -20.21 -14.27
C THR A 27 12.43 -18.91 -14.98
N HIS A 28 12.56 -17.79 -14.25
CA HIS A 28 12.81 -16.48 -14.83
C HIS A 28 14.19 -15.96 -14.42
N SER A 29 15.03 -15.66 -15.40
CA SER A 29 16.35 -15.03 -15.24
C SER A 29 16.34 -13.53 -15.54
N ASP A 30 15.15 -12.93 -15.70
CA ASP A 30 14.98 -11.50 -15.99
C ASP A 30 15.45 -10.62 -14.83
N ARG A 31 15.71 -9.33 -15.12
CA ARG A 31 15.86 -8.32 -14.07
C ARG A 31 14.61 -8.26 -13.20
N LEU A 32 14.78 -7.98 -11.91
CA LEU A 32 13.74 -8.05 -10.89
C LEU A 32 12.39 -7.40 -11.28
N PRO A 33 12.34 -6.16 -11.83
CA PRO A 33 11.05 -5.55 -12.22
C PRO A 33 10.31 -6.36 -13.30
N ALA A 34 11.01 -6.83 -14.33
CA ALA A 34 10.42 -7.65 -15.40
C ALA A 34 10.04 -9.03 -14.87
N LYS A 35 10.87 -9.62 -14.02
CA LYS A 35 10.61 -10.90 -13.35
C LYS A 35 9.33 -10.86 -12.52
N LEU A 36 9.09 -9.79 -11.75
CA LEU A 36 7.86 -9.62 -10.98
C LEU A 36 6.61 -9.58 -11.87
N ILE A 37 6.69 -8.90 -13.02
CA ILE A 37 5.60 -8.85 -14.00
C ILE A 37 5.32 -10.25 -14.54
N ASN A 38 6.35 -10.97 -14.99
CA ASN A 38 6.21 -12.32 -15.55
C ASN A 38 5.66 -13.32 -14.52
N VAL A 39 6.19 -13.30 -13.30
CA VAL A 39 5.66 -14.11 -12.18
C VAL A 39 4.21 -13.72 -11.90
N GLY A 40 3.85 -12.43 -11.98
CA GLY A 40 2.49 -11.94 -11.77
C GLY A 40 1.52 -12.52 -12.80
N LEU A 41 1.92 -12.60 -14.06
CA LEU A 41 1.13 -13.23 -15.13
C LEU A 41 0.89 -14.73 -14.85
N HIS A 42 1.93 -15.46 -14.45
CA HIS A 42 1.79 -16.88 -14.10
C HIS A 42 0.92 -17.10 -12.86
N LEU A 43 1.04 -16.26 -11.83
CA LEU A 43 0.18 -16.30 -10.65
C LEU A 43 -1.27 -15.97 -11.02
N GLN A 44 -1.50 -15.04 -11.95
CA GLN A 44 -2.84 -14.74 -12.46
C GLN A 44 -3.44 -15.95 -13.19
N GLN A 45 -2.66 -16.65 -14.00
CA GLN A 45 -3.11 -17.87 -14.69
C GLN A 45 -3.37 -19.02 -13.70
N TRP A 46 -2.48 -19.19 -12.71
CA TRP A 46 -2.62 -20.17 -11.64
C TRP A 46 -3.88 -19.93 -10.80
N SER A 47 -4.18 -18.67 -10.44
CA SER A 47 -5.36 -18.36 -9.62
C SER A 47 -6.69 -18.66 -10.34
N ARG A 48 -6.75 -18.49 -11.67
CA ARG A 48 -7.94 -18.82 -12.47
C ARG A 48 -8.26 -20.32 -12.43
N SER A 49 -7.26 -21.18 -12.54
CA SER A 49 -7.48 -22.63 -12.45
C SER A 49 -7.87 -23.08 -11.04
N ARG A 50 -7.32 -22.43 -10.00
CA ARG A 50 -7.62 -22.73 -8.60
C ARG A 50 -9.00 -22.27 -8.14
N PHE A 51 -9.53 -21.16 -8.65
CA PHE A 51 -10.85 -20.68 -8.27
C PHE A 51 -11.95 -21.74 -8.43
N HIS A 52 -11.95 -22.47 -9.55
CA HIS A 52 -12.91 -23.53 -9.80
C HIS A 52 -12.69 -24.77 -8.93
N GLU A 53 -11.45 -25.01 -8.49
CA GLU A 53 -11.10 -26.11 -7.61
C GLU A 53 -11.51 -25.81 -6.15
N GLU A 54 -11.25 -24.60 -5.66
CA GLU A 54 -11.68 -24.11 -4.33
C GLU A 54 -13.20 -24.25 -4.17
N LYS A 55 -13.98 -23.77 -5.16
CA LYS A 55 -15.44 -23.87 -5.14
C LYS A 55 -15.91 -25.34 -5.09
N ARG A 56 -15.29 -26.22 -5.87
CA ARG A 56 -15.61 -27.66 -5.89
C ARG A 56 -15.22 -28.34 -4.58
N SER A 57 -14.07 -27.98 -4.00
CA SER A 57 -13.58 -28.51 -2.73
C SER A 57 -14.53 -28.16 -1.58
N ARG A 58 -14.97 -26.89 -1.50
CA ARG A 58 -15.94 -26.44 -0.49
C ARG A 58 -17.24 -27.23 -0.55
N LEU A 59 -17.84 -27.37 -1.74
CA LEU A 59 -19.07 -28.16 -1.94
C LEU A 59 -18.89 -29.62 -1.50
N LYS A 60 -17.75 -30.24 -1.81
CA LYS A 60 -17.45 -31.61 -1.36
C LYS A 60 -17.33 -31.71 0.16
N LEU A 61 -16.72 -30.72 0.82
CA LEU A 61 -16.60 -30.69 2.28
C LEU A 61 -17.97 -30.50 2.94
N GLU A 62 -18.83 -29.63 2.40
CA GLU A 62 -20.21 -29.43 2.87
C GLU A 62 -21.04 -30.72 2.73
N GLN A 63 -21.00 -31.37 1.56
CA GLN A 63 -21.67 -32.66 1.33
C GLN A 63 -21.15 -33.75 2.27
N ARG A 64 -19.84 -33.81 2.49
CA ARG A 64 -19.22 -34.78 3.39
C ARG A 64 -19.57 -34.52 4.85
N LEU A 65 -19.70 -33.26 5.25
CA LEU A 65 -20.16 -32.90 6.60
C LEU A 65 -21.61 -33.33 6.79
N SER A 66 -22.50 -33.04 5.83
CA SER A 66 -23.90 -33.49 5.86
C SER A 66 -23.99 -35.01 6.04
N ALA A 67 -23.29 -35.77 5.20
CA ALA A 67 -23.32 -37.23 5.25
C ALA A 67 -22.70 -37.84 6.53
N LEU A 68 -21.84 -37.10 7.24
CA LEU A 68 -21.24 -37.55 8.50
C LEU A 68 -22.11 -37.21 9.72
N ILE A 69 -22.92 -36.16 9.64
CA ILE A 69 -23.87 -35.78 10.70
C ILE A 69 -25.02 -36.80 10.77
N ASP A 70 -25.40 -37.39 9.64
CA ASP A 70 -26.45 -38.41 9.57
C ASP A 70 -25.98 -39.81 10.02
N GLN A 71 -24.71 -39.96 10.41
CA GLN A 71 -24.13 -41.23 10.91
C GLN A 71 -24.13 -41.28 12.44
N ASP A 72 -24.15 -42.48 13.01
CA ASP A 72 -24.02 -42.68 14.45
C ASP A 72 -22.74 -42.04 15.00
N PRO A 73 -22.81 -41.27 16.10
CA PRO A 73 -21.71 -40.47 16.63
C PRO A 73 -20.67 -41.34 17.35
N THR A 74 -19.93 -42.13 16.59
CA THR A 74 -18.75 -42.87 17.08
C THR A 74 -17.52 -41.98 17.11
N GLY A 75 -16.54 -42.28 17.98
CA GLY A 75 -15.29 -41.52 18.06
C GLY A 75 -14.55 -41.37 16.71
N LYS A 76 -14.63 -42.37 15.84
CA LYS A 76 -14.08 -42.30 14.46
C LYS A 76 -14.85 -41.33 13.55
N VAL A 77 -16.17 -41.25 13.69
CA VAL A 77 -17.02 -40.31 12.94
C VAL A 77 -16.77 -38.88 13.44
N LEU A 78 -16.70 -38.67 14.75
CA LEU A 78 -16.35 -37.37 15.35
C LEU A 78 -14.99 -36.86 14.88
N ALA A 79 -13.96 -37.72 14.83
CA ALA A 79 -12.65 -37.34 14.30
C ALA A 79 -12.70 -36.92 12.81
N LYS A 80 -13.53 -37.59 12.00
CA LYS A 80 -13.75 -37.19 10.59
C LYS A 80 -14.50 -35.86 10.49
N ILE A 81 -15.52 -35.63 11.33
CA ILE A 81 -16.26 -34.36 11.40
C ILE A 81 -15.31 -33.22 11.73
N LEU A 82 -14.48 -33.36 12.77
CA LEU A 82 -13.49 -32.36 13.15
C LEU A 82 -12.54 -32.02 11.98
N LYS A 83 -12.05 -33.03 11.26
CA LYS A 83 -11.18 -32.82 10.09
C LYS A 83 -11.88 -32.06 8.96
N VAL A 84 -13.15 -32.38 8.68
CA VAL A 84 -13.95 -31.69 7.66
C VAL A 84 -14.26 -30.25 8.08
N GLN A 85 -14.63 -30.03 9.35
CA GLN A 85 -14.87 -28.71 9.92
C GLN A 85 -13.60 -27.84 9.87
N LEU A 86 -12.42 -28.41 10.16
CA LEU A 86 -11.15 -27.71 10.02
C LEU A 86 -10.93 -27.24 8.57
N GLY A 87 -11.22 -28.11 7.59
CA GLY A 87 -11.16 -27.75 6.17
C GLY A 87 -12.14 -26.63 5.78
N LEU A 88 -13.39 -26.69 6.24
CA LEU A 88 -14.39 -25.64 5.99
C LEU A 88 -14.00 -24.31 6.65
N ASN A 89 -13.46 -24.36 7.87
CA ASN A 89 -12.95 -23.17 8.56
C ASN A 89 -11.81 -22.52 7.77
N LEU A 90 -10.88 -23.30 7.23
CA LEU A 90 -9.80 -22.78 6.38
C LEU A 90 -10.33 -22.11 5.11
N GLU A 91 -11.33 -22.69 4.44
CA GLU A 91 -11.96 -22.07 3.26
C GLU A 91 -12.70 -20.77 3.63
N ALA A 92 -13.40 -20.73 4.76
CA ALA A 92 -14.04 -19.52 5.27
C ALA A 92 -13.00 -18.43 5.61
N ASP A 93 -11.87 -18.80 6.20
CA ASP A 93 -10.80 -17.86 6.53
C ASP A 93 -10.12 -17.28 5.28
N LYS A 94 -9.96 -18.08 4.22
CA LYS A 94 -9.52 -17.59 2.89
C LYS A 94 -10.48 -16.55 2.31
N GLU A 95 -11.78 -16.82 2.35
CA GLU A 95 -12.81 -15.90 1.87
C GLU A 95 -12.83 -14.59 2.70
N LYS A 96 -12.67 -14.70 4.02
CA LYS A 96 -12.54 -13.56 4.92
C LYS A 96 -11.33 -12.68 4.58
N VAL A 97 -10.15 -13.27 4.41
CA VAL A 97 -8.93 -12.54 4.04
C VAL A 97 -9.12 -11.83 2.69
N TYR A 98 -9.70 -12.54 1.71
CA TYR A 98 -9.99 -11.97 0.39
C TYR A 98 -10.92 -10.76 0.47
N LEU A 99 -12.03 -10.86 1.21
CA LEU A 99 -13.00 -9.77 1.33
C LEU A 99 -12.48 -8.60 2.16
N SER A 100 -11.73 -8.87 3.25
CA SER A 100 -11.11 -7.82 4.08
C SER A 100 -10.09 -7.01 3.28
N GLN A 101 -9.23 -7.66 2.48
CA GLN A 101 -8.27 -6.98 1.61
C GLN A 101 -8.98 -6.02 0.63
N ARG A 102 -10.13 -6.42 0.09
CA ARG A 102 -10.91 -5.64 -0.88
C ARG A 102 -11.68 -4.50 -0.22
N ALA A 103 -12.27 -4.74 0.93
CA ALA A 103 -13.02 -3.74 1.67
C ALA A 103 -12.13 -2.66 2.30
N ARG A 104 -10.81 -2.89 2.42
CA ARG A 104 -9.86 -1.98 3.09
C ARG A 104 -10.22 -1.66 4.55
N VAL A 105 -10.90 -2.58 5.23
CA VAL A 105 -11.33 -2.44 6.62
C VAL A 105 -10.37 -3.22 7.53
N ASN A 106 -9.72 -2.51 8.46
CA ASN A 106 -8.82 -3.07 9.48
C ASN A 106 -9.54 -3.44 10.79
N TRP A 107 -10.78 -2.98 10.97
CA TRP A 107 -11.46 -2.96 12.26
C TRP A 107 -12.54 -4.05 12.32
N LEU A 108 -12.26 -5.14 13.02
CA LEU A 108 -13.26 -6.10 13.47
C LEU A 108 -13.33 -5.98 14.99
N GLN A 109 -14.23 -5.12 15.49
CA GLN A 109 -14.49 -5.03 16.93
C GLN A 109 -15.34 -6.20 17.42
N ASN A 110 -16.08 -6.88 16.55
CA ASN A 110 -16.92 -8.03 16.91
C ASN A 110 -16.61 -9.17 15.94
N GLY A 111 -16.01 -10.25 16.44
CA GLY A 111 -15.41 -11.37 15.70
C GLY A 111 -16.35 -12.23 14.84
N ASP A 112 -17.32 -11.61 14.16
CA ASP A 112 -18.28 -12.29 13.31
C ASP A 112 -17.76 -12.41 11.87
N ARG A 113 -17.93 -13.59 11.27
CA ARG A 113 -17.47 -13.95 9.91
C ARG A 113 -18.41 -13.36 8.84
N ASN A 114 -18.80 -12.09 9.00
CA ASN A 114 -19.86 -11.50 8.20
C ASN A 114 -19.35 -11.03 6.82
N THR A 115 -19.44 -11.91 5.82
CA THR A 115 -19.12 -11.60 4.42
C THR A 115 -20.04 -10.53 3.82
N SER A 116 -21.32 -10.47 4.24
CA SER A 116 -22.31 -9.47 3.77
C SER A 116 -21.88 -8.04 4.06
N PHE A 117 -21.33 -7.79 5.25
CA PHE A 117 -20.78 -6.48 5.61
C PHE A 117 -19.69 -6.04 4.63
N PHE A 118 -18.70 -6.90 4.36
CA PHE A 118 -17.61 -6.58 3.43
C PHE A 118 -18.11 -6.38 2.00
N HIS A 119 -19.09 -7.16 1.56
CA HIS A 119 -19.74 -6.97 0.26
C HIS A 119 -20.41 -5.59 0.16
N LYS A 120 -21.24 -5.22 1.14
CA LYS A 120 -21.90 -3.91 1.18
C LYS A 120 -20.89 -2.77 1.22
N ALA A 121 -19.85 -2.88 2.06
CA ALA A 121 -18.79 -1.89 2.14
C ALA A 121 -18.04 -1.74 0.80
N THR A 122 -17.70 -2.84 0.14
CA THR A 122 -17.03 -2.82 -1.18
C THR A 122 -17.89 -2.14 -2.23
N VAL A 123 -19.20 -2.43 -2.26
CA VAL A 123 -20.15 -1.80 -3.20
C VAL A 123 -20.30 -0.32 -2.91
N ALA A 124 -20.45 0.08 -1.65
CA ALA A 124 -20.53 1.48 -1.25
C ALA A 124 -19.26 2.25 -1.67
N HIS A 125 -18.07 1.71 -1.38
CA HIS A 125 -16.80 2.29 -1.82
C HIS A 125 -16.71 2.42 -3.34
N HIS A 126 -17.11 1.39 -4.09
CA HIS A 126 -17.13 1.44 -5.55
C HIS A 126 -18.05 2.56 -6.07
N ASN A 127 -19.24 2.71 -5.48
CA ASN A 127 -20.20 3.72 -5.91
C ASN A 127 -19.75 5.15 -5.60
N CYS A 128 -19.19 5.39 -4.40
CA CYS A 128 -18.67 6.71 -4.02
C CYS A 128 -17.45 7.13 -4.84
N ASN A 129 -16.61 6.18 -5.26
CA ASN A 129 -15.39 6.46 -6.00
C ASN A 129 -15.58 6.43 -7.52
N ARG A 130 -16.79 6.15 -8.02
CA ARG A 130 -17.05 6.09 -9.46
C ARG A 130 -17.13 7.49 -10.04
N ILE A 131 -16.20 7.81 -10.93
CA ILE A 131 -16.18 9.08 -11.67
C ILE A 131 -17.00 8.90 -12.94
N LEU A 132 -18.13 9.60 -13.04
CA LEU A 132 -19.04 9.54 -14.20
C LEU A 132 -18.69 10.55 -15.29
N GLY A 133 -17.98 11.61 -14.92
CA GLY A 133 -17.54 12.66 -15.81
C GLY A 133 -16.77 13.72 -15.02
N LEU A 134 -16.13 14.62 -15.75
CA LEU A 134 -15.31 15.69 -15.23
C LEU A 134 -15.60 16.98 -16.01
N GLU A 135 -15.54 18.11 -15.34
CA GLU A 135 -15.52 19.42 -15.96
C GLU A 135 -14.07 19.79 -16.28
N ASP A 136 -13.81 20.19 -17.52
CA ASP A 136 -12.49 20.65 -17.94
C ASP A 136 -12.23 22.13 -17.55
N GLU A 137 -11.05 22.64 -17.92
CA GLU A 137 -10.65 24.03 -17.62
C GLU A 137 -11.52 25.08 -18.31
N SER A 138 -12.24 24.71 -19.38
CA SER A 138 -13.16 25.58 -20.11
C SER A 138 -14.59 25.54 -19.57
N GLY A 139 -14.85 24.74 -18.52
CA GLY A 139 -16.19 24.54 -17.97
C GLY A 139 -17.03 23.52 -18.75
N GLN A 140 -16.43 22.78 -19.68
CA GLN A 140 -17.13 21.79 -20.48
C GLN A 140 -17.18 20.44 -19.74
N TRP A 141 -18.37 19.82 -19.70
CA TRP A 141 -18.55 18.50 -19.12
C TRP A 141 -18.10 17.40 -20.09
N VAL A 142 -17.21 16.53 -19.61
CA VAL A 142 -16.61 15.43 -20.33
C VAL A 142 -16.96 14.12 -19.63
N SER A 143 -17.58 13.19 -20.34
CA SER A 143 -17.96 11.86 -19.81
C SER A 143 -17.35 10.69 -20.57
N ASN A 144 -16.73 10.96 -21.73
CA ASN A 144 -16.02 9.94 -22.49
C ASN A 144 -14.72 9.55 -21.76
N PRO A 145 -14.46 8.25 -21.49
CA PRO A 145 -13.26 7.81 -20.80
C PRO A 145 -11.94 8.33 -21.38
N ASP A 146 -11.79 8.36 -22.71
CA ASP A 146 -10.53 8.78 -23.36
C ASP A 146 -10.29 10.28 -23.17
N ASP A 147 -11.35 11.08 -23.30
CA ASP A 147 -11.29 12.52 -23.07
C ASP A 147 -11.04 12.83 -21.59
N MET A 148 -11.67 12.08 -20.67
CA MET A 148 -11.41 12.20 -19.24
C MET A 148 -9.94 11.91 -18.89
N ILE A 149 -9.35 10.86 -19.47
CA ILE A 149 -7.92 10.55 -19.30
C ILE A 149 -7.07 11.72 -19.80
N ARG A 150 -7.39 12.31 -20.96
CA ARG A 150 -6.66 13.47 -21.49
C ARG A 150 -6.72 14.67 -20.54
N VAL A 151 -7.90 15.00 -20.01
CA VAL A 151 -8.08 16.11 -19.06
C VAL A 151 -7.27 15.87 -17.78
N VAL A 152 -7.30 14.65 -17.23
CA VAL A 152 -6.52 14.26 -16.05
C VAL A 152 -5.02 14.36 -16.31
N MET A 153 -4.55 13.79 -17.42
CA MET A 153 -3.13 13.77 -17.78
C MET A 153 -2.58 15.17 -18.01
N LYS A 154 -3.34 16.05 -18.68
CA LYS A 154 -2.96 17.45 -18.86
C LYS A 154 -2.85 18.16 -17.51
N HIS A 155 -3.93 18.14 -16.73
CA HIS A 155 -3.99 18.87 -15.46
C HIS A 155 -2.89 18.46 -14.47
N PHE A 156 -2.70 17.15 -14.26
CA PHE A 156 -1.65 16.68 -13.36
C PHE A 156 -0.26 16.71 -13.99
N GLY A 157 -0.15 16.61 -15.32
CA GLY A 157 1.11 16.83 -16.03
C GLY A 157 1.62 18.26 -15.80
N ASP A 158 0.75 19.25 -16.00
CA ASP A 158 1.06 20.66 -15.76
C ASP A 158 1.35 20.93 -14.28
N LEU A 159 0.58 20.31 -13.36
CA LEU A 159 0.78 20.46 -11.91
C LEU A 159 2.10 19.88 -11.41
N PHE A 160 2.54 18.75 -11.97
CA PHE A 160 3.77 18.06 -11.54
C PHE A 160 4.99 18.40 -12.40
N MET A 161 4.83 19.19 -13.46
CA MET A 161 5.96 19.74 -14.21
C MET A 161 6.75 20.70 -13.32
N ALA A 162 8.07 20.53 -13.31
CA ALA A 162 8.96 21.47 -12.65
C ALA A 162 8.83 22.84 -13.32
N SER A 163 8.63 23.88 -12.52
CA SER A 163 8.81 25.26 -12.98
C SER A 163 10.30 25.58 -12.90
N ASP A 164 10.84 26.22 -13.93
CA ASP A 164 12.27 26.56 -14.04
C ASP A 164 12.63 27.78 -13.19
N SER A 165 12.07 27.85 -11.98
CA SER A 165 12.48 28.81 -10.97
C SER A 165 13.79 28.30 -10.37
N GLY A 166 14.90 28.78 -10.93
CA GLY A 166 16.25 28.49 -10.44
C GLY A 166 16.35 28.61 -8.91
N GLY A 167 17.22 27.81 -8.30
CA GLY A 167 17.39 27.79 -6.85
C GLY A 167 17.72 29.18 -6.31
N ASP A 168 16.90 29.68 -5.39
CA ASP A 168 17.19 30.94 -4.70
C ASP A 168 18.19 30.66 -3.57
N ASP A 169 19.48 30.62 -3.93
CA ASP A 169 20.59 30.44 -2.98
C ASP A 169 20.52 31.49 -1.85
N ARG A 170 19.87 32.63 -2.06
CA ARG A 170 19.67 33.65 -1.01
C ARG A 170 18.78 33.13 0.11
N VAL A 171 17.76 32.33 -0.22
CA VAL A 171 16.87 31.70 0.78
C VAL A 171 17.56 30.54 1.46
N LEU A 172 18.29 29.71 0.72
CA LEU A 172 19.02 28.56 1.29
C LEU A 172 20.12 29.02 2.28
N ASN A 173 20.78 30.14 2.00
CA ASN A 173 21.78 30.73 2.89
C ASN A 173 21.20 31.30 4.21
N LEU A 174 19.88 31.47 4.32
CA LEU A 174 19.22 31.87 5.57
C LEU A 174 18.94 30.67 6.50
N VAL A 175 19.04 29.44 5.99
CA VAL A 175 18.79 28.23 6.77
C VAL A 175 20.05 27.87 7.55
N GLU A 176 19.92 27.80 8.88
CA GLU A 176 21.02 27.40 9.75
C GLU A 176 21.43 25.94 9.46
N ASN A 177 22.72 25.70 9.30
CA ASN A 177 23.23 24.34 9.13
C ASN A 177 23.21 23.58 10.46
N ARG A 178 22.33 22.58 10.55
CA ARG A 178 22.15 21.72 11.74
C ARG A 178 22.83 20.35 11.62
N ILE A 179 23.37 19.99 10.45
CA ILE A 179 23.98 18.67 10.21
C ILE A 179 25.49 18.77 10.43
N SER A 180 25.97 18.13 11.50
CA SER A 180 27.41 18.04 11.77
C SER A 180 28.13 17.13 10.76
N SER A 181 29.45 17.27 10.63
CA SER A 181 30.28 16.41 9.78
C SER A 181 30.10 14.93 10.10
N SER A 182 30.03 14.57 11.39
CA SER A 182 29.81 13.17 11.83
C SER A 182 28.44 12.62 11.41
N MET A 183 27.39 13.45 11.44
CA MET A 183 26.06 13.06 10.96
C MET A 183 26.06 12.87 9.45
N ASN A 184 26.74 13.77 8.73
CA ASN A 184 26.87 13.68 7.28
C ASN A 184 27.63 12.42 6.85
N GLU A 185 28.75 12.10 7.53
CA GLU A 185 29.48 10.84 7.32
C GLU A 185 28.58 9.62 7.48
N ASN A 186 27.71 9.60 8.50
CA ASN A 186 26.75 8.51 8.71
C ASN A 186 25.67 8.45 7.62
N LEU A 187 25.14 9.59 7.18
CA LEU A 187 24.13 9.68 6.13
C LEU A 187 24.65 9.17 4.78
N LEU A 188 25.94 9.42 4.51
CA LEU A 188 26.62 9.07 3.25
C LEU A 188 27.21 7.66 3.23
N LYS A 189 27.08 6.87 4.30
CA LYS A 189 27.52 5.46 4.31
C LYS A 189 26.84 4.66 3.21
N THR A 190 27.47 3.59 2.76
CA THR A 190 26.83 2.66 1.85
C THR A 190 25.59 2.02 2.48
N PHE A 191 24.58 1.74 1.67
CA PHE A 191 23.38 1.05 2.13
C PHE A 191 23.64 -0.44 2.33
N THR A 192 22.99 -1.03 3.32
CA THR A 192 23.20 -2.41 3.75
C THR A 192 21.95 -3.28 3.58
N LYS A 193 22.14 -4.59 3.49
CA LYS A 193 21.03 -5.57 3.43
C LYS A 193 20.09 -5.46 4.64
N ASP A 194 20.64 -5.19 5.81
CA ASP A 194 19.86 -5.09 7.05
C ASP A 194 18.89 -3.91 7.03
N GLU A 195 19.30 -2.77 6.45
CA GLU A 195 18.41 -1.63 6.28
C GLU A 195 17.24 -1.94 5.34
N ILE A 196 17.49 -2.67 4.24
CA ILE A 196 16.44 -3.12 3.32
C ILE A 196 15.44 -4.01 4.07
N TRP A 197 15.94 -4.98 4.84
CA TRP A 197 15.08 -5.90 5.56
C TRP A 197 14.28 -5.23 6.67
N LEU A 198 14.90 -4.31 7.41
CA LEU A 198 14.24 -3.48 8.41
C LEU A 198 13.10 -2.67 7.76
N ALA A 199 13.36 -2.06 6.61
CA ALA A 199 12.34 -1.31 5.87
C ALA A 199 11.15 -2.22 5.51
N VAL A 200 11.39 -3.37 4.89
CA VAL A 200 10.35 -4.35 4.52
C VAL A 200 9.51 -4.79 5.72
N LYS A 201 10.16 -5.15 6.84
CA LYS A 201 9.46 -5.56 8.08
C LYS A 201 8.58 -4.47 8.68
N SER A 202 9.01 -3.21 8.58
CA SER A 202 8.28 -2.06 9.16
C SER A 202 7.03 -1.65 8.36
N MET A 203 6.86 -2.15 7.13
CA MET A 203 5.75 -1.77 6.28
C MET A 203 4.43 -2.43 6.70
N SER A 204 3.33 -1.69 6.61
CA SER A 204 1.99 -2.28 6.78
C SER A 204 1.70 -3.29 5.66
N PRO A 205 1.37 -4.57 5.97
CA PRO A 205 1.37 -5.65 4.99
C PRO A 205 0.41 -5.45 3.81
N LEU A 206 -0.81 -4.98 4.06
CA LEU A 206 -1.92 -4.95 3.10
C LEU A 206 -2.28 -3.55 2.60
N LYS A 207 -1.31 -2.62 2.55
CA LYS A 207 -1.51 -1.33 1.87
C LYS A 207 -1.65 -1.51 0.36
N ALA A 208 -2.17 -0.50 -0.33
CA ALA A 208 -2.39 -0.58 -1.77
C ALA A 208 -1.05 -0.74 -2.52
N PRO A 209 -0.92 -1.78 -3.38
CA PRO A 209 0.26 -1.97 -4.21
C PRO A 209 0.26 -0.97 -5.39
N GLY A 210 1.37 -0.94 -6.12
CA GLY A 210 1.46 -0.16 -7.35
C GLY A 210 0.90 -0.93 -8.56
N ILE A 211 1.45 -0.61 -9.73
CA ILE A 211 1.08 -1.20 -11.01
C ILE A 211 1.37 -2.70 -11.05
N ASP A 212 2.45 -3.12 -10.38
CA ASP A 212 2.89 -4.51 -10.28
C ASP A 212 1.96 -5.41 -9.45
N GLY A 213 1.02 -4.84 -8.71
CA GLY A 213 0.00 -5.59 -7.96
C GLY A 213 0.51 -6.30 -6.70
N TYR A 214 1.78 -6.15 -6.28
CA TYR A 214 2.33 -6.85 -5.11
C TYR A 214 2.29 -5.99 -3.84
N PRO A 215 1.58 -6.41 -2.78
CA PRO A 215 1.57 -5.71 -1.50
C PRO A 215 2.82 -6.04 -0.67
N ALA A 216 3.09 -5.27 0.39
CA ALA A 216 4.23 -5.51 1.29
C ALA A 216 4.20 -6.92 1.91
N LEU A 217 3.01 -7.46 2.15
CA LEU A 217 2.81 -8.84 2.64
C LEU A 217 3.58 -9.88 1.80
N PHE A 218 3.59 -9.73 0.47
CA PHE A 218 4.30 -10.66 -0.42
C PHE A 218 5.80 -10.68 -0.12
N TYR A 219 6.40 -9.50 0.01
CA TYR A 219 7.83 -9.35 0.32
C TYR A 219 8.16 -9.83 1.73
N GLN A 220 7.29 -9.57 2.70
CA GLN A 220 7.49 -10.00 4.09
C GLN A 220 7.40 -11.52 4.23
N GLN A 221 6.42 -12.15 3.59
CA GLN A 221 6.14 -13.57 3.76
C GLN A 221 7.08 -14.47 2.94
N TYR A 222 7.47 -14.05 1.73
CA TYR A 222 8.28 -14.85 0.82
C TYR A 222 9.72 -14.34 0.69
N TRP A 223 10.21 -13.59 1.69
CA TRP A 223 11.55 -13.03 1.71
C TRP A 223 12.65 -14.09 1.54
N HIS A 224 12.44 -15.30 2.08
CA HIS A 224 13.34 -16.43 1.92
C HIS A 224 13.43 -16.99 0.50
N ILE A 225 12.54 -16.55 -0.41
CA ILE A 225 12.56 -16.91 -1.84
C ILE A 225 13.08 -15.74 -2.67
N ILE A 226 12.54 -14.54 -2.45
CA ILE A 226 12.77 -13.39 -3.33
C ILE A 226 13.77 -12.37 -2.77
N GLY A 227 14.09 -12.47 -1.47
CA GLY A 227 14.73 -11.42 -0.71
C GLY A 227 16.15 -11.08 -1.16
N ASP A 228 16.90 -12.05 -1.67
CA ASP A 228 18.24 -11.81 -2.17
C ASP A 228 18.24 -10.95 -3.45
N GLU A 229 17.36 -11.27 -4.41
CA GLU A 229 17.20 -10.47 -5.64
C GLU A 229 16.62 -9.09 -5.35
N VAL A 230 15.64 -9.00 -4.43
CA VAL A 230 15.08 -7.72 -3.97
C VAL A 230 16.13 -6.85 -3.28
N THR A 231 16.91 -7.45 -2.38
CA THR A 231 18.01 -6.74 -1.69
C THR A 231 19.02 -6.22 -2.70
N HIS A 232 19.48 -7.09 -3.60
CA HIS A 232 20.48 -6.73 -4.60
C HIS A 232 19.98 -5.55 -5.45
N PHE A 233 18.77 -5.63 -5.97
CA PHE A 233 18.17 -4.54 -6.75
C PHE A 233 18.07 -3.23 -5.95
N CYS A 234 17.57 -3.27 -4.72
CA CYS A 234 17.46 -2.06 -3.89
C CYS A 234 18.83 -1.44 -3.59
N LEU A 235 19.86 -2.24 -3.33
CA LEU A 235 21.21 -1.76 -3.07
C LEU A 235 21.86 -1.15 -4.31
N GLU A 236 21.65 -1.73 -5.49
CA GLU A 236 22.13 -1.15 -6.75
C GLU A 236 21.51 0.24 -6.98
N VAL A 237 20.21 0.41 -6.69
CA VAL A 237 19.56 1.73 -6.82
C VAL A 237 20.04 2.71 -5.75
N LEU A 238 20.02 2.31 -4.48
CA LEU A 238 20.37 3.19 -3.35
C LEU A 238 21.83 3.66 -3.37
N ASN A 239 22.74 2.84 -3.88
CA ASN A 239 24.16 3.20 -4.02
C ASN A 239 24.50 3.79 -5.40
N GLY A 240 23.49 4.23 -6.18
CA GLY A 240 23.68 5.00 -7.41
C GLY A 240 24.19 4.21 -8.63
N ARG A 241 24.04 2.89 -8.64
CA ARG A 241 24.50 2.02 -9.75
C ARG A 241 23.41 1.80 -10.81
N VAL A 242 22.14 1.86 -10.42
CA VAL A 242 20.98 1.63 -11.30
C VAL A 242 19.91 2.70 -11.05
N GLU A 243 19.29 3.19 -12.12
CA GLU A 243 18.16 4.11 -12.02
C GLU A 243 16.85 3.39 -11.67
N PHE A 244 15.87 4.12 -11.13
CA PHE A 244 14.57 3.58 -10.77
C PHE A 244 13.80 2.95 -11.97
N GLY A 245 13.98 3.44 -13.19
CA GLY A 245 13.33 2.90 -14.39
C GLY A 245 11.83 2.62 -14.20
N GLU A 246 11.40 1.42 -14.55
CA GLU A 246 10.00 0.98 -14.54
C GLU A 246 9.34 0.99 -13.15
N ILE A 247 10.10 0.90 -12.05
CA ILE A 247 9.50 0.89 -10.71
C ILE A 247 9.01 2.26 -10.25
N ASN A 248 9.42 3.33 -10.94
CA ASN A 248 8.94 4.70 -10.71
C ASN A 248 7.58 4.97 -11.37
N LYS A 249 7.08 4.06 -12.21
CA LYS A 249 5.73 4.21 -12.79
C LYS A 249 4.68 4.03 -11.69
N THR A 250 3.77 4.99 -11.58
CA THR A 250 2.71 5.00 -10.56
C THR A 250 1.33 5.02 -11.18
N HIS A 251 0.37 4.31 -10.58
CA HIS A 251 -1.04 4.51 -10.90
C HIS A 251 -1.60 5.69 -10.11
N LEU A 252 -2.10 6.70 -10.81
CA LEU A 252 -2.79 7.82 -10.18
C LEU A 252 -4.24 7.43 -9.90
N VAL A 253 -4.65 7.47 -8.64
CA VAL A 253 -6.04 7.23 -8.23
C VAL A 253 -6.61 8.54 -7.69
N LEU A 254 -7.78 8.93 -8.20
CA LEU A 254 -8.47 10.14 -7.79
C LEU A 254 -9.49 9.81 -6.69
N ILE A 255 -9.30 10.39 -5.50
CA ILE A 255 -10.24 10.24 -4.37
C ILE A 255 -11.04 11.53 -4.21
N PRO A 256 -12.39 11.48 -4.24
CA PRO A 256 -13.23 12.66 -4.00
C PRO A 256 -12.92 13.37 -2.67
N LYS A 257 -12.79 14.70 -2.69
CA LYS A 257 -12.71 15.56 -1.47
C LYS A 257 -14.09 15.94 -0.95
N VAL A 258 -15.08 16.01 -1.84
CA VAL A 258 -16.44 16.50 -1.59
C VAL A 258 -17.46 15.51 -2.13
N ASP A 259 -18.71 15.64 -1.70
CA ASP A 259 -19.81 14.90 -2.33
C ASP A 259 -20.02 15.39 -3.77
N LYS A 260 -20.16 14.44 -4.71
CA LYS A 260 -20.36 14.68 -6.16
C LYS A 260 -19.33 15.66 -6.78
N PRO A 261 -18.04 15.27 -6.84
CA PRO A 261 -17.00 16.12 -7.41
C PRO A 261 -17.22 16.33 -8.91
N LYS A 262 -16.97 17.56 -9.39
CA LYS A 262 -17.09 17.96 -10.80
C LYS A 262 -15.75 18.23 -11.45
N ASN A 263 -14.88 18.99 -10.79
CA ASN A 263 -13.59 19.45 -11.34
C ASN A 263 -12.41 18.76 -10.62
N LEU A 264 -11.24 18.69 -11.28
CA LEU A 264 -10.09 17.94 -10.79
C LEU A 264 -9.51 18.44 -9.46
N SER A 265 -9.67 19.73 -9.15
CA SER A 265 -9.29 20.32 -7.86
C SER A 265 -10.07 19.70 -6.67
N GLN A 266 -11.27 19.18 -6.92
CA GLN A 266 -12.12 18.50 -5.95
C GLN A 266 -11.75 17.03 -5.74
N PHE A 267 -10.69 16.55 -6.40
CA PHE A 267 -10.11 15.23 -6.15
C PHE A 267 -8.75 15.37 -5.44
N ARG A 268 -8.43 14.38 -4.61
CA ARG A 268 -7.07 14.13 -4.11
C ARG A 268 -6.42 13.11 -5.03
N PRO A 269 -5.35 13.48 -5.77
CA PRO A 269 -4.54 12.49 -6.45
C PRO A 269 -3.77 11.67 -5.43
N ILE A 270 -3.87 10.34 -5.51
CA ILE A 270 -3.07 9.40 -4.74
C ILE A 270 -2.23 8.58 -5.72
N SER A 271 -0.90 8.74 -5.66
CA SER A 271 0.03 7.96 -6.45
C SER A 271 0.29 6.60 -5.79
N LEU A 272 -0.16 5.53 -6.44
CA LEU A 272 0.10 4.17 -6.00
C LEU A 272 1.45 3.69 -6.56
N CYS A 273 2.51 3.89 -5.78
CA CYS A 273 3.86 3.42 -6.14
C CYS A 273 4.02 1.92 -5.91
N ASN A 274 4.88 1.28 -6.72
CA ASN A 274 5.30 -0.10 -6.52
C ASN A 274 5.96 -0.28 -5.15
N VAL A 275 5.81 -1.45 -4.54
CA VAL A 275 6.38 -1.70 -3.21
C VAL A 275 7.91 -1.66 -3.22
N LEU A 276 8.56 -2.09 -4.32
CA LEU A 276 10.01 -1.91 -4.49
C LEU A 276 10.45 -0.45 -4.34
N TYR A 277 9.74 0.49 -4.99
CA TYR A 277 9.99 1.92 -4.82
C TYR A 277 9.80 2.37 -3.37
N LYS A 278 8.72 1.90 -2.73
CA LYS A 278 8.42 2.21 -1.33
C LYS A 278 9.49 1.66 -0.36
N ILE A 279 10.09 0.51 -0.64
CA ILE A 279 11.19 -0.04 0.14
C ILE A 279 12.39 0.91 0.08
N ILE A 280 12.80 1.33 -1.12
CA ILE A 280 13.91 2.27 -1.33
C ILE A 280 13.65 3.58 -0.58
N ALA A 281 12.48 4.19 -0.79
CA ALA A 281 12.09 5.42 -0.10
C ALA A 281 12.08 5.25 1.43
N LYS A 282 11.60 4.10 1.93
CA LYS A 282 11.55 3.82 3.37
C LYS A 282 12.94 3.66 3.98
N VAL A 283 13.89 3.07 3.25
CA VAL A 283 15.30 2.98 3.67
C VAL A 283 15.89 4.38 3.84
N LEU A 284 15.69 5.26 2.86
CA LEU A 284 16.14 6.66 2.92
C LEU A 284 15.53 7.39 4.12
N VAL A 285 14.21 7.25 4.32
CA VAL A 285 13.52 7.85 5.48
C VAL A 285 14.08 7.32 6.79
N ASN A 286 14.28 6.01 6.92
CA ASN A 286 14.81 5.41 8.15
C ASN A 286 16.22 5.93 8.47
N ARG A 287 17.03 6.24 7.45
CA ARG A 287 18.37 6.79 7.62
C ARG A 287 18.37 8.27 7.99
N MET A 288 17.45 9.06 7.44
CA MET A 288 17.34 10.50 7.73
C MET A 288 16.59 10.79 9.05
N SER A 289 15.61 9.94 9.41
CA SER A 289 14.67 10.18 10.51
C SER A 289 15.33 10.52 11.86
N PRO A 290 16.45 9.91 12.28
CA PRO A 290 17.09 10.24 13.56
C PRO A 290 17.59 11.69 13.67
N TYR A 291 17.76 12.37 12.54
CA TYR A 291 18.32 13.72 12.49
C TYR A 291 17.27 14.81 12.23
N LEU A 292 16.05 14.43 11.82
CA LEU A 292 15.02 15.38 11.42
C LEU A 292 14.57 16.31 12.55
N ASP A 293 14.53 15.81 13.79
CA ASP A 293 14.07 16.59 14.95
C ASP A 293 14.96 17.81 15.22
N GLY A 294 16.29 17.68 15.02
CA GLY A 294 17.24 18.79 15.16
C GLY A 294 17.27 19.75 13.98
N CYS A 295 16.67 19.37 12.84
CA CYS A 295 16.64 20.19 11.62
C CYS A 295 15.31 20.92 11.43
N ILE A 296 14.25 20.49 12.12
CA ILE A 296 12.88 20.95 11.87
C ILE A 296 12.37 21.71 13.09
N ASP A 297 11.94 22.94 12.85
CA ASP A 297 11.41 23.86 13.85
C ASP A 297 10.29 23.23 14.67
N GLU A 298 10.24 23.53 15.97
CA GLU A 298 9.24 22.99 16.92
C GLU A 298 7.80 23.30 16.51
N ALA A 299 7.55 24.38 15.75
CA ALA A 299 6.23 24.72 15.24
C ALA A 299 5.68 23.72 14.20
N GLN A 300 6.54 22.86 13.64
CA GLN A 300 6.11 21.76 12.77
C GLN A 300 5.68 20.56 13.62
N GLY A 301 4.39 20.49 13.95
CA GLY A 301 3.79 19.43 14.77
C GLY A 301 3.44 18.13 14.02
N ALA A 302 3.67 18.03 12.72
CA ALA A 302 3.30 16.85 11.92
C ALA A 302 4.51 16.21 11.22
N PHE A 303 4.43 14.89 11.01
CA PHE A 303 5.43 14.08 10.29
C PHE A 303 6.82 13.98 10.93
N ILE A 304 6.95 14.36 12.21
CA ILE A 304 8.15 14.15 13.03
C ILE A 304 7.82 13.16 14.16
N PRO A 305 8.64 12.12 14.38
CA PRO A 305 8.43 11.21 15.50
C PRO A 305 8.33 11.96 16.83
N GLY A 306 7.29 11.68 17.62
CA GLY A 306 7.08 12.32 18.92
C GLY A 306 6.28 13.63 18.89
N ARG A 307 6.01 14.21 17.72
CA ARG A 307 5.20 15.44 17.58
C ARG A 307 3.78 15.13 17.07
N GLN A 308 2.79 15.86 17.56
CA GLN A 308 1.39 15.72 17.12
C GLN A 308 0.82 17.03 16.59
N ILE A 309 -0.06 16.94 15.58
CA ILE A 309 -0.71 18.13 15.00
C ILE A 309 -1.59 18.87 16.02
N SER A 310 -2.05 18.17 17.06
CA SER A 310 -2.76 18.76 18.20
C SER A 310 -1.88 19.73 19.00
N ASP A 311 -0.57 19.55 19.01
CA ASP A 311 0.36 20.40 19.77
C ASP A 311 0.33 21.83 19.22
N ASN A 312 0.24 21.97 17.89
CA ASN A 312 0.06 23.28 17.24
C ASN A 312 -1.23 23.98 17.67
N THR A 313 -2.27 23.23 18.02
CA THR A 313 -3.52 23.81 18.54
C THR A 313 -3.28 24.43 19.92
N LEU A 314 -2.54 23.75 20.79
CA LEU A 314 -2.17 24.28 22.11
C LEU A 314 -1.29 25.53 22.01
N ILE A 315 -0.29 25.50 21.12
CA ILE A 315 0.57 26.67 20.86
C ILE A 315 -0.27 27.86 20.42
N ALA A 316 -1.23 27.66 19.50
CA ALA A 316 -2.12 28.73 19.04
C ALA A 316 -2.97 29.31 20.18
N TYR A 317 -3.51 28.46 21.07
CA TYR A 317 -4.25 28.91 22.25
C TYR A 317 -3.37 29.73 23.20
N GLU A 318 -2.14 29.31 23.45
CA GLU A 318 -1.21 30.00 24.35
C GLU A 318 -0.79 31.37 23.77
N VAL A 319 -0.53 31.44 22.46
CA VAL A 319 -0.26 32.71 21.77
C VAL A 319 -1.48 33.64 21.89
N GLN A 320 -2.69 33.14 21.65
CA GLN A 320 -3.90 33.93 21.77
C GLN A 320 -4.12 34.43 23.21
N PHE A 321 -3.88 33.58 24.21
CA PHE A 321 -3.98 33.92 25.62
C PHE A 321 -2.96 34.98 26.01
N SER A 322 -1.68 34.80 25.63
CA SER A 322 -0.60 35.75 25.85
C SER A 322 -0.90 37.13 25.24
N LEU A 323 -1.44 37.18 24.03
CA LEU A 323 -1.86 38.42 23.38
C LEU A 323 -3.02 39.11 24.13
N LYS A 324 -3.98 38.34 24.66
CA LYS A 324 -5.08 38.88 25.48
C LYS A 324 -4.58 39.43 26.82
N MET A 325 -3.61 38.78 27.45
CA MET A 325 -3.04 39.21 28.73
C MET A 325 -2.16 40.45 28.58
N LYS A 326 -1.39 40.58 27.49
CA LYS A 326 -0.61 41.80 27.20
C LYS A 326 -1.47 43.05 26.97
N LYS A 327 -2.73 42.90 26.51
CA LYS A 327 -3.70 44.02 26.43
C LYS A 327 -4.25 44.47 27.79
N LYS A 328 -4.01 43.72 28.87
CA LYS A 328 -4.41 44.05 30.25
C LYS A 328 -3.23 44.46 31.15
N GLY A 329 -2.10 44.88 30.56
CA GLY A 329 -1.02 45.55 31.31
C GLY A 329 -1.43 46.97 31.73
N LYS A 330 -1.27 47.29 33.02
CA LYS A 330 -1.53 48.62 33.62
C LYS A 330 -0.76 49.73 32.89
N LYS A 331 -1.38 50.92 32.81
CA LYS A 331 -0.73 52.20 32.51
C LYS A 331 0.47 52.43 33.42
#